data_AF-A0A9E9LX19-F1
#
_entry.id   AF-A0A9E9LX19-F1
#
_cell.length_a   1.000
_cell.length_b   1.000
_cell.length_c   1.000
_cell.angle_alpha   90.00
_cell.angle_beta   90.00
_cell.angle_gamma   90.00
#
_symmetry.space_group_name_H-M   'P 1'
#
loop_
_entity.id
_entity.type
_entity.pdbx_description
1 polymer ?
#
loop_
_entity_poly.entity_id
_entity_poly.type
_entity_poly.pdbx_seq_one_letter_code
_entity_poly.pdbx_strand_id
1 'polypeptide(L)'
;MAADFINLTTDNLFTEHLCCIIRSRESYPGIEAKRQWLADRLKEGHVFRKLDEKATVFIEYAPLETAWVPVTGDNGFYVYCLWVLGSHKGKGQIRHLYARGRQFITIGNAPLSGKTSG
;
A
#
# COMPACT_ATOMS: atom_id res chain seq x y z
N MET A 1 21.10 3.46 -4.29
CA MET A 1 20.55 3.95 -3.02
C MET A 1 19.29 3.14 -2.77
N ALA A 2 19.21 2.41 -1.66
CA ALA A 2 17.98 1.72 -1.30
C ALA A 2 16.92 2.80 -1.04
N ALA A 3 15.80 2.73 -1.73
CA ALA A 3 14.67 3.59 -1.42
C ALA A 3 14.20 3.27 0.00
N ASP A 4 14.14 4.26 0.87
CA ASP A 4 13.66 4.08 2.25
C ASP A 4 12.13 4.02 2.25
N PHE A 5 11.58 2.96 2.85
CA PHE A 5 10.15 2.73 2.94
C PHE A 5 9.72 2.77 4.39
N ILE A 6 8.63 3.47 4.66
CA ILE A 6 8.02 3.57 5.98
C ILE A 6 6.67 2.86 6.00
N ASN A 7 6.35 2.29 7.15
CA ASN A 7 5.00 1.80 7.44
C ASN A 7 4.25 2.89 8.20
N LEU A 8 2.98 3.08 7.85
CA LEU A 8 2.11 3.90 8.67
C LEU A 8 1.74 3.13 9.94
N THR A 9 1.79 3.83 11.06
CA THR A 9 1.39 3.38 12.39
C THR A 9 0.36 4.36 12.93
N THR A 10 -0.37 3.98 13.98
CA THR A 10 -1.32 4.89 14.64
C THR A 10 -0.66 6.20 15.12
N ASP A 11 0.65 6.17 15.40
CA ASP A 11 1.39 7.32 15.92
C ASP A 11 1.86 8.29 14.82
N ASN A 12 2.26 7.76 13.66
CA ASN A 12 2.74 8.59 12.54
C ASN A 12 1.63 8.89 11.52
N LEU A 13 0.45 8.26 11.63
CA LEU A 13 -0.62 8.38 10.66
C LEU A 13 -1.11 9.81 10.47
N PHE A 14 -1.05 10.67 11.48
CA PHE A 14 -1.52 12.06 11.37
C PHE A 14 -0.45 13.02 10.87
N THR A 15 0.82 12.70 11.09
CA THR A 15 1.97 13.51 10.62
C THR A 15 2.38 13.16 9.20
N GLU A 16 2.21 11.89 8.81
CA GLU A 16 2.57 11.40 7.50
C GLU A 16 1.59 11.83 6.40
N HIS A 17 2.13 12.00 5.19
CA HIS A 17 1.31 12.26 4.00
C HIS A 17 0.74 10.94 3.45
N LEU A 18 -0.58 10.90 3.28
CA LEU A 18 -1.28 9.82 2.57
C LEU A 18 -1.15 10.01 1.05
N CYS A 19 -0.24 9.24 0.46
CA CYS A 19 0.18 9.38 -0.93
C CYS A 19 -0.92 9.11 -1.98
N CYS A 20 -2.06 8.52 -1.59
CA CYS A 20 -3.23 8.32 -2.46
C CYS A 20 -3.90 9.65 -2.86
N ILE A 21 -3.68 10.73 -2.08
CA ILE A 21 -4.44 11.98 -2.16
C ILE A 21 -3.52 13.18 -2.49
N ILE A 22 -2.31 12.92 -3.03
CA ILE A 22 -1.29 13.94 -3.36
C ILE A 22 -1.81 15.05 -4.29
N ARG A 23 -2.91 14.83 -5.03
CA ARG A 23 -3.49 15.85 -5.91
C ARG A 23 -4.46 16.82 -5.25
N SER A 24 -4.98 16.55 -4.05
CA SER A 24 -5.90 17.47 -3.39
C SER A 24 -5.22 18.20 -2.24
N ARG A 25 -5.41 19.52 -2.24
CA ARG A 25 -4.95 20.51 -1.26
C ARG A 25 -5.12 19.98 0.18
N GLU A 26 -4.24 20.44 1.06
CA GLU A 26 -4.26 20.13 2.49
C GLU A 26 -5.69 20.21 3.05
N SER A 27 -6.04 19.23 3.88
CA SER A 27 -7.29 19.18 4.66
C SER A 27 -8.58 18.97 3.84
N TYR A 28 -8.60 18.01 2.92
CA TYR A 28 -9.85 17.52 2.35
C TYR A 28 -10.53 16.54 3.34
N PRO A 29 -11.86 16.64 3.59
CA PRO A 29 -12.58 15.74 4.50
C PRO A 29 -12.35 14.25 4.23
N GLY A 30 -12.14 13.89 2.96
CA GLY A 30 -11.82 12.51 2.55
C GLY A 30 -10.45 12.01 3.04
N ILE A 31 -9.47 12.90 3.25
CA ILE A 31 -8.17 12.55 3.85
C ILE A 31 -8.37 12.18 5.31
N GLU A 32 -9.12 13.00 6.05
CA GLU A 32 -9.36 12.76 7.47
C GLU A 32 -10.19 11.49 7.70
N ALA A 33 -11.24 11.28 6.89
CA ALA A 33 -12.00 10.03 6.91
C ALA A 33 -11.10 8.81 6.63
N LYS A 34 -10.16 8.92 5.68
CA LYS A 34 -9.20 7.84 5.40
C LYS A 34 -8.21 7.64 6.56
N ARG A 35 -7.75 8.70 7.23
CA ARG A 35 -6.91 8.60 8.43
C ARG A 35 -7.67 7.88 9.55
N GLN A 36 -8.89 8.29 9.85
CA GLN A 36 -9.69 7.63 10.88
C GLN A 36 -9.93 6.15 10.55
N TRP A 37 -10.29 5.84 9.30
CA TRP A 37 -10.46 4.45 8.85
C TRP A 37 -9.16 3.64 8.96
N LEU A 38 -8.02 4.19 8.53
CA LEU A 38 -6.72 3.53 8.66
C LEU A 38 -6.35 3.32 10.13
N ALA A 39 -6.61 4.28 11.03
CA ALA A 39 -6.27 4.16 12.44
C ALA A 39 -6.93 2.93 13.09
N ASP A 40 -8.14 2.60 12.67
CA ASP A 40 -8.86 1.42 13.17
C ASP A 40 -8.37 0.14 12.48
N ARG A 41 -8.15 0.18 11.16
CA ARG A 41 -7.66 -0.99 10.41
C ARG A 41 -6.23 -1.38 10.76
N LEU A 42 -5.35 -0.43 11.06
CA LEU A 42 -3.96 -0.70 11.48
C LEU A 42 -3.93 -1.56 12.75
N LYS A 43 -4.89 -1.40 13.67
CA LYS A 43 -5.03 -2.23 14.88
C LYS A 43 -5.41 -3.68 14.56
N GLU A 44 -6.03 -3.92 13.40
CA GLU A 44 -6.47 -5.23 12.91
C GLU A 44 -5.40 -5.91 12.01
N GLY A 45 -4.17 -5.39 12.01
CA GLY A 45 -3.06 -5.93 11.23
C GLY A 45 -3.01 -5.47 9.78
N HIS A 46 -3.85 -4.49 9.40
CA HIS A 46 -3.71 -3.81 8.12
C HIS A 46 -2.34 -3.13 8.03
N VAL A 47 -1.74 -3.16 6.84
CA VAL A 47 -0.43 -2.57 6.57
C VAL A 47 -0.55 -1.60 5.42
N PHE A 48 -0.15 -0.36 5.68
CA PHE A 48 0.07 0.65 4.66
C PHE A 48 1.56 0.99 4.63
N ARG A 49 2.23 0.66 3.53
CA ARG A 49 3.67 0.88 3.35
C ARG A 49 3.92 1.77 2.14
N LYS A 50 4.67 2.84 2.32
CA LYS A 50 4.95 3.85 1.29
C LYS A 50 6.44 4.14 1.19
N LEU A 51 6.84 4.67 0.04
CA LEU A 51 8.13 5.34 -0.11
C LEU A 51 8.17 6.56 0.83
N ASP A 52 9.30 6.78 1.49
CA ASP A 52 9.53 7.92 2.38
C ASP A 52 9.81 9.23 1.61
N GLU A 53 8.92 9.52 0.65
CA GLU A 53 8.98 10.70 -0.19
C GLU A 53 7.57 11.15 -0.54
N LYS A 54 7.42 12.39 -1.01
CA LYS A 54 6.14 12.91 -1.55
C LYS A 54 5.84 12.34 -2.95
N ALA A 55 5.77 11.02 -3.06
CA ALA A 55 5.49 10.30 -4.30
C ALA A 55 4.36 9.28 -4.12
N THR A 56 3.63 9.00 -5.20
CA THR A 56 2.60 7.96 -5.21
C THR A 56 3.25 6.59 -5.43
N VAL A 57 3.95 6.09 -4.41
CA VAL A 57 4.60 4.78 -4.38
C VAL A 57 4.25 4.10 -3.06
N PHE A 58 3.30 3.17 -3.08
CA PHE A 58 2.83 2.49 -1.86
C PHE A 58 2.15 1.16 -2.15
N ILE A 59 1.99 0.37 -1.09
CA ILE A 59 1.19 -0.84 -1.03
C ILE A 59 0.31 -0.82 0.23
N GLU A 60 -0.92 -1.27 0.07
CA GLU A 60 -1.94 -1.38 1.11
C GLU A 60 -2.47 -2.82 1.12
N TYR A 61 -2.35 -3.53 2.24
CA TYR A 61 -2.81 -4.91 2.38
C TYR A 61 -3.25 -5.26 3.80
N ALA A 62 -4.11 -6.27 3.96
CA ALA A 62 -4.51 -6.81 5.26
C ALA A 62 -4.49 -8.34 5.28
N PRO A 63 -4.42 -8.96 6.46
CA PRO A 63 -4.71 -10.39 6.62
C PRO A 63 -6.07 -10.75 6.01
N LEU A 64 -6.23 -11.97 5.49
CA LEU A 64 -7.50 -12.42 4.93
C LEU A 64 -8.61 -12.46 5.99
N GLU A 65 -8.27 -12.76 7.24
CA GLU A 65 -9.18 -12.84 8.38
C GLU A 65 -9.84 -11.50 8.71
N THR A 66 -9.19 -10.39 8.35
CA THR A 66 -9.68 -9.01 8.58
C THR A 66 -9.99 -8.28 7.28
N ALA A 67 -9.93 -8.98 6.14
CA ALA A 67 -10.33 -8.43 4.85
C ALA A 67 -11.86 -8.30 4.78
N TRP A 68 -12.36 -7.17 4.28
CA TRP A 68 -13.81 -6.93 4.17
C TRP A 68 -14.47 -7.73 3.02
N VAL A 69 -13.67 -8.23 2.09
CA VAL A 69 -14.19 -9.04 0.97
C VAL A 69 -14.33 -10.51 1.37
N PRO A 70 -15.35 -11.23 0.86
CA PRO A 70 -15.53 -12.65 1.13
C PRO A 70 -14.53 -13.47 0.31
N VAL A 71 -13.27 -13.45 0.73
CA VAL A 71 -12.18 -14.22 0.13
C VAL A 71 -11.71 -15.22 1.17
N THR A 72 -11.71 -16.50 0.81
CA THR A 72 -11.22 -17.59 1.67
C THR A 72 -9.86 -18.07 1.17
N GLY A 73 -8.95 -18.34 2.09
CA GLY A 73 -7.62 -18.86 1.81
C GLY A 73 -6.76 -18.88 3.07
N ASP A 74 -5.78 -19.77 3.12
CA ASP A 74 -4.92 -19.93 4.29
C ASP A 74 -3.64 -19.09 4.16
N ASN A 75 -3.25 -18.40 5.23
CA ASN A 75 -2.00 -17.61 5.33
C ASN A 75 -1.78 -16.56 4.21
N GLY A 76 -2.85 -16.08 3.60
CA GLY A 76 -2.82 -15.08 2.53
C GLY A 76 -3.02 -13.66 3.04
N PHE A 77 -2.56 -12.70 2.23
CA PHE A 77 -2.87 -11.28 2.42
C PHE A 77 -3.74 -10.75 1.28
N TYR A 78 -4.74 -9.95 1.60
CA TYR A 78 -5.54 -9.21 0.62
C TYR A 78 -4.89 -7.87 0.31
N VAL A 79 -4.52 -7.62 -0.95
CA VAL A 79 -3.97 -6.33 -1.39
C VAL A 79 -5.10 -5.41 -1.81
N TYR A 80 -5.35 -4.36 -1.04
CA TYR A 80 -6.33 -3.32 -1.36
C TYR A 80 -5.84 -2.39 -2.46
N CYS A 81 -4.56 -2.01 -2.42
CA CYS A 81 -4.01 -1.08 -3.39
C CYS A 81 -2.50 -1.27 -3.56
N LEU A 82 -2.06 -1.18 -4.81
CA LEU A 82 -0.64 -1.15 -5.16
C LEU A 82 -0.47 -0.07 -6.23
N TRP A 83 0.37 0.92 -5.96
CA TRP A 83 0.60 2.02 -6.90
C TRP A 83 2.06 2.41 -6.98
N VAL A 84 2.55 2.64 -8.21
CA VAL A 84 3.85 3.23 -8.50
C VAL A 84 3.67 4.30 -9.57
N LEU A 85 3.98 5.55 -9.22
CA LEU A 85 3.93 6.67 -10.14
C LEU A 85 4.83 6.43 -11.36
N GLY A 86 4.43 6.91 -12.54
CA GLY A 86 5.14 6.70 -13.80
C GLY A 86 6.64 7.03 -13.75
N SER A 87 7.02 8.11 -13.05
CA SER A 87 8.42 8.53 -12.86
C SER A 87 9.28 7.57 -12.02
N HIS A 88 8.65 6.59 -11.38
CA HIS A 88 9.28 5.57 -10.53
C HIS A 88 9.17 4.15 -11.12
N LYS A 89 8.59 4.00 -12.32
CA LYS A 89 8.56 2.72 -13.04
C LYS A 89 9.98 2.28 -13.42
N GLY A 90 10.21 0.96 -13.47
CA GLY A 90 11.50 0.36 -13.82
C GLY A 90 12.57 0.40 -12.73
N LYS A 91 12.32 1.05 -11.58
CA LYS A 91 13.29 1.18 -10.47
C LYS A 91 13.20 0.06 -9.41
N GLY A 92 12.48 -1.04 -9.71
CA GLY A 92 12.33 -2.16 -8.78
C GLY A 92 11.50 -1.87 -7.52
N GLN A 93 10.78 -0.74 -7.45
CA GLN A 93 10.04 -0.30 -6.25
C GLN A 93 9.04 -1.34 -5.74
N ILE A 94 8.34 -2.04 -6.64
CA ILE A 94 7.39 -3.12 -6.30
C ILE A 94 8.05 -4.20 -5.46
N ARG A 95 9.29 -4.59 -5.80
CA ARG A 95 10.05 -5.62 -5.07
C ARG A 95 10.42 -5.16 -3.66
N HIS A 96 10.58 -3.86 -3.44
CA HIS A 96 10.88 -3.31 -2.12
C HIS A 96 9.61 -3.11 -1.27
N LEU A 97 8.46 -2.84 -1.91
CA LEU A 97 7.15 -2.77 -1.26
C LEU A 97 6.73 -4.13 -0.68
N TYR A 98 6.85 -5.19 -1.47
CA TYR A 98 6.60 -6.55 -1.01
C TYR A 98 7.69 -6.99 -0.02
N ALA A 99 7.33 -7.19 1.24
CA ALA A 99 8.20 -7.84 2.21
C ALA A 99 8.50 -9.28 1.75
N ARG A 100 9.75 -9.73 1.87
CA ARG A 100 10.16 -11.10 1.52
C ARG A 100 9.31 -12.12 2.29
N GLY A 101 8.81 -13.15 1.60
CA GLY A 101 8.15 -14.31 2.22
C GLY A 101 6.64 -14.19 2.46
N ARG A 102 5.92 -13.27 1.82
CA ARG A 102 4.45 -13.14 1.95
C ARG A 102 3.73 -13.49 0.64
N GLN A 103 2.69 -14.32 0.75
CA GLN A 103 1.79 -14.65 -0.37
C GLN A 103 0.62 -13.66 -0.38
N PHE A 104 0.45 -12.95 -1.50
CA PHE A 104 -0.58 -11.93 -1.67
C PHE A 104 -1.62 -12.43 -2.67
N ILE A 105 -2.90 -12.33 -2.32
CA ILE A 105 -4.02 -12.53 -3.21
C ILE A 105 -4.42 -11.16 -3.75
N THR A 106 -4.21 -10.95 -5.05
CA THR A 106 -4.57 -9.71 -5.75
C THR A 106 -5.86 -9.91 -6.51
N ILE A 107 -6.91 -9.12 -6.22
CA ILE A 107 -8.13 -9.09 -7.04
C ILE A 107 -8.19 -7.71 -7.72
N GLY A 108 -7.80 -7.63 -9.00
CA GLY A 108 -7.97 -6.45 -9.85
C GLY A 108 -6.69 -5.80 -10.42
N ASN A 109 -6.45 -6.04 -11.71
CA ASN A 109 -5.58 -5.35 -12.69
C ASN A 109 -4.26 -4.72 -12.21
N ALA A 110 -3.30 -5.56 -11.84
CA ALA A 110 -1.92 -5.31 -12.23
C ALA A 110 -1.60 -6.28 -13.39
N PRO A 111 -1.46 -5.82 -14.65
CA PRO A 111 -0.83 -6.67 -15.65
C PRO A 111 0.62 -6.84 -15.21
N LEU A 112 0.91 -7.95 -14.55
CA LEU A 112 2.26 -8.48 -14.43
C LEU A 112 2.65 -9.01 -15.81
N SER A 113 2.83 -8.12 -16.79
CA SER A 113 3.52 -8.52 -18.02
C SER A 113 5.00 -8.64 -17.68
N GLY A 114 5.37 -9.81 -17.17
CA GLY A 114 6.71 -10.33 -17.39
C GLY A 114 6.89 -10.48 -18.89
N LYS A 115 7.54 -9.50 -19.53
CA LYS A 115 8.27 -9.77 -20.76
C LYS A 115 9.67 -10.20 -20.33
N THR A 116 9.85 -11.50 -20.24
CA THR A 116 11.17 -12.11 -20.33
C THR A 116 11.80 -11.72 -21.66
N SER A 117 13.10 -11.47 -21.59
CA SER A 117 14.01 -11.19 -22.69
C SER A 117 13.79 -12.10 -23.90
N GLY A 118 13.87 -11.49 -25.09
CA GLY A 118 14.19 -12.12 -26.37
C GLY A 118 14.85 -11.05 -27.23
#